data_AF-W4Q7P1-F1
#
_entry.id   AF-W4Q7P1-F1
#
_cell.length_a   1.000
_cell.length_b   1.000
_cell.length_c   1.000
_cell.angle_alpha   90.00
_cell.angle_beta   90.00
_cell.angle_gamma   90.00
#
_symmetry.space_group_name_H-M   'P 1'
#
loop_
_entity.id
_entity.type
_entity.pdbx_description
1 polymer ?
#
loop_
_entity_poly.entity_id
_entity_poly.type
_entity_poly.pdbx_seq_one_letter_code
_entity_poly.pdbx_strand_id
1 'polypeptide(L)'
;MTINLDTHRTLIMGILNVTPDSFSDGGKYNEVELAVERAKQLVRDGADILDIGGESTRPGATKVEQAEEIKRVIPMITAIAKEVNIPISIDTYKPEVAKQAIEAGASIINDVWGAKWDKSMAKVAADYRVPIILMHNRTNPTYENLIKDIIADLEESIAICENAGVTKDQIILDPGIGFAKTYEENLDVMRQLDKIVEMGYPVLLGTSKNH
;
A
#
# COMPACT_ATOMS: atom_id res chain seq x y z
N MET A 1 -4.87 -3.60 17.04
CA MET A 1 -5.95 -4.57 16.75
C MET A 1 -5.34 -5.56 15.77
N THR A 2 -5.20 -6.84 16.11
CA THR A 2 -4.60 -7.80 15.16
C THR A 2 -5.62 -8.08 14.06
N ILE A 3 -5.31 -7.71 12.83
CA ILE A 3 -6.17 -8.02 11.68
C ILE A 3 -6.04 -9.52 11.43
N ASN A 4 -7.14 -10.26 11.60
CA ASN A 4 -7.18 -11.68 11.28
C ASN A 4 -7.55 -11.84 9.81
N LEU A 5 -6.53 -11.82 8.95
CA LEU A 5 -6.66 -12.10 7.53
C LEU A 5 -6.62 -13.63 7.33
N ASP A 6 -7.64 -14.20 6.70
CA ASP A 6 -7.66 -15.63 6.34
C ASP A 6 -6.71 -15.87 5.17
N THR A 7 -5.49 -16.29 5.47
CA THR A 7 -4.44 -16.57 4.48
C THR A 7 -4.55 -17.98 3.86
N HIS A 8 -5.60 -18.75 4.16
CA HIS A 8 -5.85 -20.05 3.52
C HIS A 8 -6.45 -19.93 2.11
N ARG A 9 -6.80 -18.70 1.69
CA ARG A 9 -7.20 -18.36 0.33
C ARG A 9 -6.54 -17.06 -0.11
N THR A 10 -6.58 -16.79 -1.42
CA THR A 10 -6.21 -15.48 -1.94
C THR A 10 -7.19 -14.42 -1.42
N LEU A 11 -6.64 -13.31 -0.95
CA LEU A 11 -7.39 -12.13 -0.53
C LEU A 11 -7.36 -11.08 -1.65
N ILE A 12 -8.47 -10.37 -1.83
CA ILE A 12 -8.62 -9.35 -2.86
C ILE A 12 -8.54 -7.95 -2.23
N MET A 13 -7.56 -7.16 -2.66
CA MET A 13 -7.44 -5.75 -2.28
C MET A 13 -8.08 -4.86 -3.36
N GLY A 14 -9.16 -4.17 -3.01
CA GLY A 14 -9.86 -3.23 -3.88
C GLY A 14 -9.23 -1.85 -3.82
N ILE A 15 -8.76 -1.34 -4.96
CA ILE A 15 -8.10 -0.02 -5.05
C ILE A 15 -9.16 1.09 -5.16
N LEU A 16 -9.05 2.11 -4.31
CA LEU A 16 -9.85 3.32 -4.29
C LEU A 16 -8.95 4.57 -4.31
N ASN A 17 -8.73 5.12 -5.49
CA ASN A 17 -8.00 6.39 -5.63
C ASN A 17 -8.92 7.58 -5.32
N VAL A 18 -8.47 8.46 -4.42
CA VAL A 18 -9.19 9.69 -4.02
C VAL A 18 -8.51 10.95 -4.56
N THR A 19 -8.13 10.92 -5.85
CA THR A 19 -7.55 12.07 -6.55
C THR A 19 -8.63 13.00 -7.11
N PRO A 20 -8.36 14.32 -7.27
CA PRO A 20 -9.32 15.27 -7.82
C PRO A 20 -9.91 14.87 -9.19
N ASP A 21 -9.08 14.24 -10.04
CA ASP A 21 -9.50 13.76 -11.36
C ASP A 21 -10.50 12.58 -11.29
N SER A 22 -10.59 11.91 -10.13
CA SER A 22 -11.48 10.77 -9.94
C SER A 22 -12.93 11.18 -9.63
N PHE A 23 -13.18 12.45 -9.26
CA PHE A 23 -14.48 12.93 -8.76
C PHE A 23 -14.87 14.35 -9.25
N SER A 24 -14.31 14.80 -10.37
CA SER A 24 -14.26 16.21 -10.83
C SER A 24 -15.59 16.97 -11.07
N ASP A 25 -16.76 16.38 -10.80
CA ASP A 25 -18.06 16.98 -11.16
C ASP A 25 -18.93 17.48 -9.97
N GLY A 26 -18.48 17.35 -8.71
CA GLY A 26 -19.23 17.91 -7.58
C GLY A 26 -18.36 18.26 -6.38
N GLY A 27 -18.76 19.28 -5.60
CA GLY A 27 -17.95 19.79 -4.48
C GLY A 27 -17.62 18.75 -3.39
N LYS A 28 -16.79 19.11 -2.42
CA LYS A 28 -16.21 18.21 -1.40
C LYS A 28 -17.16 17.20 -0.73
N TYR A 29 -18.41 17.55 -0.49
CA TYR A 29 -19.40 16.63 0.09
C TYR A 29 -19.78 15.51 -0.89
N ASN A 30 -19.92 15.84 -2.18
CA ASN A 30 -20.20 14.86 -3.23
C ASN A 30 -19.02 13.89 -3.40
N GLU A 31 -17.78 14.36 -3.29
CA GLU A 31 -16.59 13.51 -3.40
C GLU A 31 -16.56 12.42 -2.30
N VAL A 32 -16.89 12.79 -1.05
CA VAL A 32 -16.92 11.83 0.08
C VAL A 32 -18.03 10.81 -0.10
N GLU A 33 -19.23 11.23 -0.47
CA GLU A 33 -20.36 10.33 -0.72
C GLU A 33 -20.06 9.36 -1.86
N LEU A 34 -19.47 9.85 -2.97
CA LEU A 34 -19.06 9.01 -4.09
C LEU A 34 -17.97 8.00 -3.70
N ALA A 35 -16.99 8.39 -2.89
CA ALA A 35 -15.96 7.49 -2.40
C ALA A 35 -16.56 6.39 -1.48
N VAL A 36 -17.51 6.74 -0.61
CA VAL A 36 -18.23 5.78 0.24
C VAL A 36 -19.04 4.79 -0.61
N GLU A 37 -19.79 5.27 -1.60
CA GLU A 37 -20.57 4.38 -2.47
C GLU A 37 -19.67 3.47 -3.31
N ARG A 38 -18.52 3.99 -3.78
CA ARG A 38 -17.52 3.17 -4.47
C ARG A 38 -16.89 2.13 -3.55
N ALA A 39 -16.56 2.49 -2.31
CA ALA A 39 -16.07 1.56 -1.31
C ALA A 39 -17.07 0.42 -1.06
N LYS A 40 -18.34 0.76 -0.81
CA LYS A 40 -19.43 -0.23 -0.65
C LYS A 40 -19.55 -1.14 -1.87
N GLN A 41 -19.41 -0.59 -3.08
CA GLN A 41 -19.43 -1.39 -4.30
C GLN A 41 -18.26 -2.39 -4.34
N LEU A 42 -17.04 -1.96 -4.04
CA LEU A 42 -15.88 -2.86 -3.98
C LEU A 42 -16.08 -3.99 -2.95
N VAL A 43 -16.67 -3.68 -1.79
CA VAL A 43 -17.03 -4.72 -0.80
C VAL A 43 -18.06 -5.70 -1.38
N ARG A 44 -19.12 -5.20 -2.05
CA ARG A 44 -20.13 -6.06 -2.71
C ARG A 44 -19.52 -6.93 -3.81
N ASP A 45 -18.50 -6.43 -4.49
CA ASP A 45 -17.78 -7.14 -5.56
C ASP A 45 -16.77 -8.17 -5.01
N GLY A 46 -16.62 -8.27 -3.68
CA GLY A 46 -15.79 -9.28 -3.02
C GLY A 46 -14.40 -8.81 -2.60
N ALA A 47 -14.17 -7.49 -2.48
CA ALA A 47 -12.95 -7.00 -1.84
C ALA A 47 -12.87 -7.45 -0.37
N ASP A 48 -11.71 -7.96 0.03
CA ASP A 48 -11.37 -8.33 1.39
C ASP A 48 -10.66 -7.19 2.14
N ILE A 49 -9.99 -6.29 1.39
CA ILE A 49 -9.29 -5.11 1.90
C ILE A 49 -9.59 -3.94 0.95
N LEU A 50 -9.75 -2.72 1.45
CA LEU A 50 -9.74 -1.51 0.63
C LEU A 50 -8.39 -0.82 0.73
N ASP A 51 -7.81 -0.42 -0.39
CA ASP A 51 -6.59 0.38 -0.43
C ASP A 51 -6.91 1.80 -0.92
N ILE A 52 -6.64 2.79 -0.08
CA ILE A 52 -7.01 4.18 -0.31
C ILE A 52 -5.75 5.00 -0.55
N GLY A 53 -5.65 5.63 -1.72
CA GLY A 53 -4.51 6.47 -2.11
C GLY A 53 -4.94 7.89 -2.46
N GLY A 54 -4.30 8.89 -1.84
CA GLY A 54 -4.51 10.32 -2.14
C GLY A 54 -3.53 10.92 -3.15
N GLU A 55 -2.48 10.17 -3.47
CA GLU A 55 -1.45 10.48 -4.45
C GLU A 55 -1.35 9.33 -5.47
N SER A 56 -1.15 9.66 -6.75
CA SER A 56 -0.79 8.63 -7.73
C SER A 56 0.67 8.25 -7.54
N THR A 57 0.93 7.00 -7.18
CA THR A 57 2.28 6.43 -7.07
C THR A 57 2.87 6.01 -8.43
N ARG A 58 2.13 6.19 -9.53
CA ARG A 58 2.60 5.85 -10.89
C ARG A 58 3.85 6.64 -11.30
N PRO A 59 4.78 6.03 -12.08
CA PRO A 59 5.93 6.73 -12.63
C PRO A 59 5.53 8.01 -13.38
N GLY A 60 6.18 9.14 -13.05
CA GLY A 60 5.93 10.44 -13.68
C GLY A 60 4.77 11.25 -13.10
N ALA A 61 4.08 10.76 -12.07
CA ALA A 61 3.04 11.52 -11.39
C ALA A 61 3.60 12.73 -10.62
N THR A 62 2.79 13.79 -10.53
CA THR A 62 3.12 14.96 -9.71
C THR A 62 2.97 14.61 -8.24
N LYS A 63 4.04 14.84 -7.47
CA LYS A 63 4.04 14.63 -6.02
C LYS A 63 2.99 15.54 -5.37
N VAL A 64 2.27 15.00 -4.40
CA VAL A 64 1.31 15.75 -3.60
C VAL A 64 1.98 16.14 -2.28
N GLU A 65 1.83 17.40 -1.89
CA GLU A 65 2.28 17.87 -0.58
C GLU A 65 1.56 17.12 0.54
N GLN A 66 2.27 16.78 1.62
CA GLN A 66 1.73 16.00 2.74
C GLN A 66 0.40 16.55 3.28
N ALA A 67 0.32 17.87 3.48
CA ALA A 67 -0.87 18.53 4.01
C ALA A 67 -2.07 18.45 3.04
N GLU A 68 -1.82 18.35 1.75
CA GLU A 68 -2.86 18.21 0.73
C GLU A 68 -3.34 16.77 0.65
N GLU A 69 -2.44 15.79 0.72
CA GLU A 69 -2.81 14.37 0.78
C GLU A 69 -3.67 14.06 2.01
N ILE A 70 -3.31 14.58 3.19
CA ILE A 70 -4.11 14.48 4.43
C ILE A 70 -5.53 15.02 4.21
N LYS A 71 -5.67 16.20 3.61
CA LYS A 71 -6.99 16.82 3.36
C LYS A 71 -7.87 15.97 2.45
N ARG A 72 -7.27 15.16 1.56
CA ARG A 72 -7.97 14.25 0.66
C ARG A 72 -8.35 12.95 1.38
N VAL A 73 -7.39 12.27 1.98
CA VAL A 73 -7.59 10.89 2.46
C VAL A 73 -8.34 10.82 3.79
N ILE A 74 -8.13 11.76 4.72
CA ILE A 74 -8.67 11.64 6.08
C ILE A 74 -10.20 11.71 6.13
N PRO A 75 -10.88 12.65 5.45
CA PRO A 75 -12.35 12.66 5.41
C PRO A 75 -12.92 11.39 4.79
N MET A 76 -12.27 10.86 3.75
CA MET A 76 -12.67 9.65 3.03
C MET A 76 -12.58 8.42 3.92
N ILE A 77 -11.41 8.20 4.55
CA ILE A 77 -11.19 7.07 5.47
C ILE A 77 -12.18 7.13 6.63
N THR A 78 -12.38 8.32 7.22
CA THR A 78 -13.30 8.51 8.35
C THR A 78 -14.75 8.14 7.98
N ALA A 79 -15.19 8.49 6.77
CA ALA A 79 -16.54 8.18 6.30
C ALA A 79 -16.68 6.70 5.92
N ILE A 80 -15.71 6.16 5.16
CA ILE A 80 -15.72 4.77 4.69
C ILE A 80 -15.64 3.79 5.87
N ALA A 81 -14.79 4.05 6.87
CA ALA A 81 -14.63 3.18 8.03
C ALA A 81 -15.92 3.00 8.87
N LYS A 82 -16.92 3.88 8.72
CA LYS A 82 -18.23 3.76 9.37
C LYS A 82 -19.22 2.88 8.58
N GLU A 83 -18.95 2.67 7.31
CA GLU A 83 -19.90 2.14 6.32
C GLU A 83 -19.47 0.76 5.78
N VAL A 84 -18.22 0.35 6.01
CA VAL A 84 -17.68 -0.95 5.60
C VAL A 84 -17.06 -1.68 6.79
N ASN A 85 -17.13 -3.01 6.76
CA ASN A 85 -16.63 -3.89 7.83
C ASN A 85 -15.33 -4.63 7.45
N ILE A 86 -14.64 -4.19 6.41
CA ILE A 86 -13.36 -4.77 5.96
C ILE A 86 -12.19 -3.85 6.29
N PRO A 87 -10.97 -4.38 6.46
CA PRO A 87 -9.77 -3.58 6.69
C PRO A 87 -9.55 -2.51 5.61
N ILE A 88 -9.08 -1.35 6.06
CA ILE A 88 -8.65 -0.25 5.19
C ILE A 88 -7.12 -0.16 5.26
N SER A 89 -6.50 -0.13 4.09
CA SER A 89 -5.10 0.16 3.84
C SER A 89 -4.96 1.61 3.36
N ILE A 90 -3.93 2.31 3.82
CA ILE A 90 -3.52 3.61 3.30
C ILE A 90 -2.31 3.42 2.38
N ASP A 91 -2.46 3.75 1.09
CA ASP A 91 -1.36 3.81 0.11
C ASP A 91 -0.64 5.15 0.27
N THR A 92 0.43 5.14 1.05
CA THR A 92 1.27 6.31 1.26
C THR A 92 2.66 5.91 1.73
N TYR A 93 3.67 6.64 1.24
CA TYR A 93 5.05 6.55 1.74
C TYR A 93 5.38 7.67 2.75
N LYS A 94 4.39 8.47 3.15
CA LYS A 94 4.55 9.63 4.06
C LYS A 94 4.08 9.27 5.48
N PRO A 95 4.98 9.20 6.48
CA PRO A 95 4.65 8.71 7.82
C PRO A 95 3.52 9.47 8.52
N GLU A 96 3.47 10.80 8.37
CA GLU A 96 2.41 11.60 8.98
C GLU A 96 1.04 11.36 8.32
N VAL A 97 0.99 11.06 7.02
CA VAL A 97 -0.25 10.66 6.34
C VAL A 97 -0.70 9.31 6.88
N ALA A 98 0.21 8.34 6.98
CA ALA A 98 -0.09 7.01 7.50
C ALA A 98 -0.62 7.07 8.94
N LYS A 99 0.04 7.85 9.80
CA LYS A 99 -0.37 8.07 11.18
C LYS A 99 -1.81 8.60 11.27
N GLN A 100 -2.11 9.70 10.58
CA GLN A 100 -3.44 10.29 10.62
C GLN A 100 -4.49 9.38 9.99
N ALA A 101 -4.13 8.64 8.92
CA ALA A 101 -5.01 7.66 8.31
C ALA A 101 -5.40 6.55 9.30
N ILE A 102 -4.45 6.03 10.09
CA ILE A 102 -4.72 5.04 11.12
C ILE A 102 -5.63 5.61 12.21
N GLU A 103 -5.36 6.85 12.66
CA GLU A 103 -6.22 7.54 13.63
C GLU A 103 -7.65 7.76 13.09
N ALA A 104 -7.81 7.89 11.77
CA ALA A 104 -9.10 8.04 11.09
C ALA A 104 -9.85 6.71 10.84
N GLY A 105 -9.19 5.56 11.01
CA GLY A 105 -9.81 4.24 10.84
C GLY A 105 -9.10 3.30 9.86
N ALA A 106 -7.98 3.71 9.25
CA ALA A 106 -7.12 2.78 8.53
C ALA A 106 -6.45 1.79 9.49
N SER A 107 -6.07 0.64 8.96
CA SER A 107 -5.61 -0.51 9.75
C SER A 107 -4.38 -1.19 9.16
N ILE A 108 -4.01 -0.86 7.92
CA ILE A 108 -2.83 -1.37 7.20
C ILE A 108 -2.11 -0.17 6.57
N ILE A 109 -0.78 -0.19 6.54
CA ILE A 109 0.04 0.75 5.76
C ILE A 109 0.48 0.03 4.49
N ASN A 110 0.27 0.65 3.32
CA ASN A 110 0.84 0.21 2.05
C ASN A 110 1.90 1.22 1.60
N ASP A 111 3.18 0.84 1.69
CA ASP A 111 4.31 1.73 1.37
C ASP A 111 5.05 1.24 0.13
N VAL A 112 4.83 1.95 -0.98
CA VAL A 112 5.49 1.75 -2.27
C VAL A 112 7.00 1.98 -2.27
N TRP A 113 7.58 2.45 -1.16
CA TRP A 113 9.03 2.58 -0.97
C TRP A 113 9.56 1.67 0.14
N GLY A 114 8.73 0.80 0.70
CA GLY A 114 9.14 -0.20 1.69
C GLY A 114 9.87 0.40 2.88
N ALA A 115 9.36 1.50 3.44
CA ALA A 115 9.97 2.27 4.53
C ALA A 115 11.37 2.85 4.24
N LYS A 116 11.83 2.85 2.98
CA LYS A 116 13.14 3.41 2.60
C LYS A 116 13.11 4.89 2.29
N TRP A 117 11.98 5.41 1.78
CA TRP A 117 11.85 6.85 1.49
C TRP A 117 11.90 7.68 2.77
N ASP A 118 11.14 7.25 3.78
CA ASP A 118 11.19 7.80 5.12
C ASP A 118 11.15 6.66 6.15
N LYS A 119 12.30 6.41 6.79
CA LYS A 119 12.47 5.32 7.76
C LYS A 119 11.59 5.49 9.01
N SER A 120 11.05 6.68 9.26
CA SER A 120 10.10 6.88 10.36
C SER A 120 8.74 6.21 10.11
N MET A 121 8.44 5.77 8.87
CA MET A 121 7.26 4.96 8.56
C MET A 121 7.20 3.69 9.41
N ALA A 122 8.34 3.01 9.56
CA ALA A 122 8.45 1.80 10.39
C ALA A 122 8.07 2.05 11.85
N LYS A 123 8.40 3.23 12.39
CA LYS A 123 8.01 3.62 13.74
C LYS A 123 6.51 3.83 13.87
N VAL A 124 5.85 4.39 12.85
CA VAL A 124 4.38 4.51 12.82
C VAL A 124 3.73 3.13 12.86
N ALA A 125 4.19 2.20 12.01
CA ALA A 125 3.68 0.83 12.00
C ALA A 125 3.82 0.15 13.37
N ALA A 126 5.00 0.30 14.02
CA ALA A 126 5.28 -0.28 15.33
C ALA A 126 4.45 0.35 16.46
N ASP A 127 4.36 1.68 16.51
CA ASP A 127 3.66 2.42 17.57
C ASP A 127 2.15 2.10 17.56
N TYR A 128 1.54 2.00 16.38
CA TYR A 128 0.11 1.67 16.22
C TYR A 128 -0.17 0.16 16.12
N ARG A 129 0.88 -0.66 16.01
CA ARG A 129 0.80 -2.12 15.85
C ARG A 129 -0.11 -2.53 14.69
N VAL A 130 0.09 -1.91 13.53
CA VAL A 130 -0.63 -2.22 12.29
C VAL A 130 0.27 -2.98 11.32
N PRO A 131 -0.28 -3.86 10.46
CA PRO A 131 0.48 -4.44 9.37
C PRO A 131 1.01 -3.37 8.39
N ILE A 132 2.18 -3.64 7.82
CA ILE A 132 2.82 -2.82 6.80
C ILE A 132 3.20 -3.67 5.58
N ILE A 133 2.83 -3.19 4.41
CA ILE A 133 3.19 -3.76 3.11
C ILE A 133 4.45 -3.05 2.63
N LEU A 134 5.51 -3.82 2.43
CA LEU A 134 6.80 -3.35 2.00
C LEU A 134 6.99 -3.70 0.52
N MET A 135 6.76 -2.71 -0.35
CA MET A 135 6.97 -2.90 -1.78
C MET A 135 8.43 -2.65 -2.14
N HIS A 136 9.01 -3.55 -2.94
CA HIS A 136 10.30 -3.29 -3.56
C HIS A 136 10.17 -2.13 -4.57
N ASN A 137 11.08 -1.15 -4.46
CA ASN A 137 11.20 -0.04 -5.39
C ASN A 137 12.64 0.52 -5.38
N ARG A 138 13.06 1.18 -6.47
CA ARG A 138 14.36 1.85 -6.59
C ARG A 138 14.22 3.19 -7.30
N THR A 139 15.03 4.17 -6.89
CA THR A 139 15.20 5.41 -7.65
C THR A 139 16.08 5.20 -8.88
N ASN A 140 17.08 4.30 -8.78
CA ASN A 140 17.94 3.90 -9.88
C ASN A 140 17.70 2.40 -10.22
N PRO A 141 16.94 2.08 -11.28
CA PRO A 141 16.51 0.72 -11.61
C PRO A 141 17.61 -0.06 -12.35
N THR A 142 18.79 -0.18 -11.74
CA THR A 142 19.87 -1.00 -12.28
C THR A 142 20.06 -2.24 -11.43
N TYR A 143 20.07 -3.41 -12.06
CA TYR A 143 20.21 -4.71 -11.41
C TYR A 143 21.42 -5.45 -11.96
N GLU A 144 22.24 -6.02 -11.08
CA GLU A 144 23.28 -6.98 -11.45
C GLU A 144 22.66 -8.38 -11.56
N ASN A 145 21.78 -8.72 -10.62
CA ASN A 145 20.96 -9.91 -10.66
C ASN A 145 19.59 -9.58 -10.09
N LEU A 146 18.62 -9.41 -10.99
CA LEU A 146 17.28 -8.90 -10.68
C LEU A 146 16.66 -9.49 -9.40
N ILE A 147 16.55 -10.83 -9.30
CA ILE A 147 15.90 -11.45 -8.15
C ILE A 147 16.73 -11.34 -6.88
N LYS A 148 18.05 -11.54 -6.95
CA LYS A 148 18.91 -11.41 -5.77
C LYS A 148 18.87 -9.99 -5.22
N ASP A 149 18.89 -9.01 -6.11
CA ASP A 149 18.86 -7.59 -5.78
C ASP A 149 17.51 -7.19 -5.17
N ILE A 150 16.39 -7.70 -5.70
CA ILE A 150 15.05 -7.50 -5.12
C ILE A 150 14.96 -8.10 -3.71
N ILE A 151 15.48 -9.32 -3.51
CA ILE A 151 15.47 -9.97 -2.19
C ILE A 151 16.32 -9.15 -1.20
N ALA A 152 17.53 -8.75 -1.59
CA ALA A 152 18.40 -7.93 -0.74
C ALA A 152 17.75 -6.58 -0.38
N ASP A 153 17.03 -5.98 -1.33
CA ASP A 153 16.30 -4.75 -1.06
C ASP A 153 15.14 -4.96 -0.08
N LEU A 154 14.37 -6.03 -0.22
CA LEU A 154 13.29 -6.36 0.70
C LEU A 154 13.82 -6.70 2.10
N GLU A 155 14.97 -7.39 2.19
CA GLU A 155 15.66 -7.65 3.46
C GLU A 155 16.05 -6.34 4.17
N GLU A 156 16.50 -5.32 3.44
CA GLU A 156 16.75 -4.00 4.03
C GLU A 156 15.46 -3.37 4.59
N SER A 157 14.35 -3.42 3.84
CA SER A 157 13.04 -2.92 4.29
C SER A 157 12.54 -3.66 5.54
N ILE A 158 12.68 -4.98 5.57
CA ILE A 158 12.36 -5.82 6.74
C ILE A 158 13.20 -5.37 7.94
N ALA A 159 14.51 -5.23 7.77
CA ALA A 159 15.41 -4.83 8.85
C ALA A 159 15.07 -3.43 9.38
N ILE A 160 14.66 -2.48 8.53
CA ILE A 160 14.17 -1.15 8.98
C ILE A 160 12.96 -1.31 9.90
N CYS A 161 12.01 -2.17 9.54
CA CYS A 161 10.78 -2.41 10.31
C CYS A 161 11.05 -3.16 11.63
N GLU A 162 11.82 -4.24 11.60
CA GLU A 162 12.17 -5.03 12.79
C GLU A 162 12.93 -4.18 13.82
N ASN A 163 13.88 -3.36 13.37
CA ASN A 163 14.63 -2.45 14.26
C ASN A 163 13.75 -1.38 14.91
N ALA A 164 12.62 -1.01 14.28
CA ALA A 164 11.63 -0.10 14.86
C ALA A 164 10.65 -0.80 15.82
N GLY A 165 10.66 -2.14 15.86
CA GLY A 165 9.78 -2.95 16.71
C GLY A 165 8.54 -3.51 16.00
N VAL A 166 8.49 -3.46 14.66
CA VAL A 166 7.46 -4.17 13.89
C VAL A 166 7.73 -5.67 13.96
N THR A 167 6.70 -6.46 14.25
CA THR A 167 6.82 -7.91 14.38
C THR A 167 6.67 -8.60 13.03
N LYS A 168 7.24 -9.80 12.89
CA LYS A 168 7.21 -10.57 11.63
C LYS A 168 5.80 -10.79 11.09
N ASP A 169 4.82 -11.04 11.97
CA ASP A 169 3.41 -11.24 11.62
C ASP A 169 2.69 -9.97 11.13
N GLN A 170 3.35 -8.81 11.20
CA GLN A 170 2.86 -7.54 10.69
C GLN A 170 3.48 -7.13 9.36
N ILE A 171 4.43 -7.90 8.82
CA ILE A 171 5.11 -7.56 7.56
C ILE A 171 4.50 -8.37 6.41
N ILE A 172 4.16 -7.66 5.33
CA ILE A 172 3.73 -8.21 4.04
C ILE A 172 4.74 -7.71 2.99
N LEU A 173 5.14 -8.56 2.05
CA LEU A 173 6.07 -8.16 0.97
C LEU A 173 5.33 -7.96 -0.34
N ASP A 174 5.78 -7.00 -1.14
CA ASP A 174 5.31 -6.82 -2.53
C ASP A 174 6.53 -6.71 -3.48
N PRO A 175 6.61 -7.52 -4.56
CA PRO A 175 7.69 -7.43 -5.57
C PRO A 175 7.78 -6.09 -6.31
N GLY A 176 6.74 -5.26 -6.28
CA GLY A 176 6.64 -3.99 -6.99
C GLY A 176 6.61 -4.16 -8.50
N ILE A 177 5.67 -4.97 -9.02
CA ILE A 177 5.49 -5.13 -10.47
C ILE A 177 5.06 -3.78 -11.08
N GLY A 178 5.77 -3.36 -12.12
CA GLY A 178 5.57 -2.05 -12.77
C GLY A 178 6.38 -0.91 -12.14
N PHE A 179 7.19 -1.18 -11.10
CA PHE A 179 8.03 -0.20 -10.43
C PHE A 179 9.51 -0.55 -10.55
N ALA A 180 10.29 0.43 -11.01
CA ALA A 180 11.73 0.33 -11.19
C ALA A 180 12.19 -0.86 -12.03
N LYS A 181 11.35 -1.33 -12.97
CA LYS A 181 11.60 -2.51 -13.81
C LYS A 181 11.09 -2.28 -15.22
N THR A 182 11.81 -2.82 -16.20
CA THR A 182 11.38 -2.98 -17.59
C THR A 182 10.25 -4.01 -17.72
N TYR A 183 9.63 -4.10 -18.89
CA TYR A 183 8.59 -5.09 -19.15
C TYR A 183 9.13 -6.53 -18.99
N GLU A 184 10.32 -6.80 -19.53
CA GLU A 184 10.99 -8.08 -19.46
C GLU A 184 11.32 -8.45 -18.01
N GLU A 185 11.86 -7.51 -17.23
CA GLU A 185 12.16 -7.72 -15.81
C GLU A 185 10.88 -8.00 -15.00
N ASN A 186 9.76 -7.33 -15.30
CA ASN A 186 8.48 -7.65 -14.66
C ASN A 186 8.04 -9.10 -14.92
N LEU A 187 8.20 -9.61 -16.15
CA LEU A 187 7.92 -11.00 -16.46
C LEU A 187 8.85 -11.96 -15.72
N ASP A 188 10.13 -11.61 -15.60
CA ASP A 188 11.12 -12.43 -14.91
C ASP A 188 10.87 -12.49 -13.40
N VAL A 189 10.39 -11.41 -12.79
CA VAL A 189 9.93 -11.41 -11.40
C VAL A 189 8.69 -12.27 -11.21
N MET A 190 7.70 -12.15 -12.11
CA MET A 190 6.50 -12.98 -12.08
C MET A 190 6.82 -14.48 -12.18
N ARG A 191 7.80 -14.86 -13.00
CA ARG A 191 8.26 -16.26 -13.15
C ARG A 191 8.96 -16.80 -11.91
N GLN A 192 9.54 -15.94 -11.08
CA GLN A 192 10.37 -16.28 -9.92
C GLN A 192 9.74 -15.78 -8.61
N LEU A 193 8.41 -15.59 -8.60
CA LEU A 193 7.68 -15.10 -7.44
C LEU A 193 7.80 -16.04 -6.24
N ASP A 194 8.03 -17.34 -6.49
CA ASP A 194 8.33 -18.35 -5.48
C ASP A 194 9.52 -17.95 -4.60
N LYS A 195 10.52 -17.25 -5.16
CA LYS A 195 11.70 -16.78 -4.41
C LYS A 195 11.39 -15.71 -3.37
N ILE A 196 10.37 -14.89 -3.61
CA ILE A 196 9.91 -13.90 -2.63
C ILE A 196 9.02 -14.58 -1.59
N VAL A 197 8.18 -15.54 -2.00
CA VAL A 197 7.37 -16.35 -1.06
C VAL A 197 8.27 -17.16 -0.11
N GLU A 198 9.39 -17.69 -0.60
CA GLU A 198 10.40 -18.42 0.18
C GLU A 198 11.01 -17.58 1.33
N MET A 199 10.88 -16.24 1.32
CA MET A 199 11.31 -15.37 2.44
C MET A 199 10.45 -15.56 3.71
N GLY A 200 9.29 -16.23 3.61
CA GLY A 200 8.48 -16.61 4.75
C GLY A 200 7.60 -15.50 5.30
N TYR A 201 7.17 -14.58 4.44
CA TYR A 201 6.18 -13.52 4.69
C TYR A 201 4.99 -13.69 3.74
N PRO A 202 3.78 -13.22 4.10
CA PRO A 202 2.71 -13.05 3.13
C PRO A 202 3.16 -12.15 1.98
N VAL A 203 2.75 -12.47 0.76
CA VAL A 203 3.10 -11.70 -0.44
C VAL A 203 1.83 -11.09 -1.04
N LEU A 204 1.83 -9.77 -1.18
CA LEU A 204 0.86 -9.04 -1.99
C LEU A 204 1.39 -8.94 -3.41
N LEU A 205 0.51 -9.08 -4.40
CA LEU A 205 0.86 -8.92 -5.81
C LEU A 205 -0.07 -7.90 -6.47
N GLY A 206 0.45 -6.72 -6.74
CA GLY A 206 -0.22 -5.70 -7.56
C GLY A 206 0.31 -5.73 -8.99
N THR A 207 -0.48 -6.24 -9.95
CA THR A 207 -0.16 -6.06 -11.38
C THR A 207 -0.89 -4.83 -11.90
N SER A 208 -0.17 -3.72 -12.08
CA SER A 208 -0.75 -2.52 -12.69
C SER A 208 -1.34 -2.83 -14.07
N LYS A 209 -2.45 -2.18 -14.46
CA LYS A 209 -3.10 -2.32 -15.78
C LYS A 209 -2.29 -1.69 -16.94
N ASN A 210 -1.00 -1.43 -16.74
CA ASN A 210 -0.18 -0.70 -17.70
C ASN A 210 0.46 -1.69 -18.68
N HIS A 211 -0.18 -1.83 -19.84
CA HIS A 211 0.46 -2.20 -21.10
C HIS A 211 1.27 -1.03 -21.65
#